data_AF-A0AAV2MY45-F1
#
_entry.id   AF-A0AAV2MY45-F1
#
_cell.length_a   1.000
_cell.length_b   1.000
_cell.length_c   1.000
_cell.angle_alpha   90.00
_cell.angle_beta   90.00
_cell.angle_gamma   90.00
#
_symmetry.space_group_name_H-M   'P 1'
#
loop_
_entity.id
_entity.type
_entity.pdbx_description
1 polymer ?
#
loop_
_entity_poly.entity_id
_entity_poly.type
_entity_poly.pdbx_seq_one_letter_code
_entity_poly.pdbx_strand_id
1 'polypeptide(L)'
;MDWEAIDIAIKGKKKTWLYGLNKADLLKVFTKYKITCSEEEDIDKLRKRLSEYITVVSKKSGPFREAEINAAIKQTIKKMSLNLTALESFKKNQSWTSYVIQLKCLLDLSDITDEKKRVQILITKLSTEAFEILCNLCAPYSPTNSTKFNFETLSTKLENNFHPKSKHATRLEFKQRKQLPTESIHEYVAALKTLTKNVAFQTMRIEYESNYVRGSDRQQCVSN
;
A
#
# COMPACT_ATOMS: atom_id res chain seq x y z
N MET A 1 0.84 -51.38 -2.40
CA MET A 1 1.27 -50.80 -1.11
C MET A 1 1.34 -49.30 -1.29
N ASP A 2 0.46 -48.56 -0.62
CA ASP A 2 0.37 -47.10 -0.76
C ASP A 2 1.48 -46.43 0.05
N TRP A 3 2.57 -46.10 -0.63
CA TRP A 3 3.73 -45.50 -0.01
C TRP A 3 3.50 -44.05 0.44
N GLU A 4 2.58 -43.34 -0.19
CA GLU A 4 2.27 -41.95 0.17
C GLU A 4 1.49 -41.90 1.49
N ALA A 5 0.49 -42.77 1.64
CA ALA A 5 -0.23 -42.93 2.91
C ALA A 5 0.70 -43.37 4.06
N ILE A 6 1.65 -44.27 3.80
CA ILE A 6 2.62 -44.73 4.80
C ILE A 6 3.58 -43.61 5.19
N ASP A 7 4.10 -42.85 4.23
CA ASP A 7 5.01 -41.73 4.50
C ASP A 7 4.29 -40.62 5.29
N ILE A 8 3.03 -40.32 4.96
CA ILE A 8 2.18 -39.40 5.73
C ILE A 8 1.91 -39.94 7.13
N ALA A 9 1.64 -41.24 7.29
CA ALA A 9 1.37 -41.84 8.59
C ALA A 9 2.60 -41.85 9.52
N ILE A 10 3.79 -42.13 8.97
CA ILE A 10 5.07 -42.06 9.69
C ILE A 10 5.35 -40.63 10.13
N LYS A 11 5.19 -39.64 9.23
CA LYS A 11 5.35 -38.21 9.55
C LYS A 11 4.33 -37.71 10.57
N GLY A 12 3.08 -38.17 10.46
CA GLY A 12 1.97 -37.81 11.33
C GLY A 12 1.91 -38.58 12.66
N LYS A 13 2.96 -39.33 13.01
CA LYS A 13 3.06 -40.14 14.25
C LYS A 13 1.94 -41.18 14.41
N LYS A 14 1.25 -41.55 13.34
CA LYS A 14 0.17 -42.54 13.38
C LYS A 14 0.77 -43.95 13.40
N LYS A 15 0.30 -44.80 14.30
CA LYS A 15 0.80 -46.18 14.50
C LYS A 15 -0.26 -47.25 14.17
N THR A 16 -1.51 -46.84 13.97
CA THR A 16 -2.65 -47.74 13.76
C THR A 16 -2.50 -48.60 12.50
N TRP A 17 -1.88 -48.07 11.44
CA TRP A 17 -1.63 -48.78 10.19
C TRP A 17 -0.64 -49.95 10.33
N LEU A 18 0.21 -49.98 11.36
CA LEU A 18 1.18 -51.07 11.59
C LEU A 18 0.48 -52.42 11.84
N TYR A 19 -0.72 -52.38 12.43
CA TYR A 19 -1.51 -53.57 12.73
C TYR A 19 -2.26 -54.10 11.52
N GLY A 20 -2.47 -53.26 10.50
CA GLY A 20 -3.11 -53.65 9.23
C GLY A 20 -2.15 -54.27 8.21
N LEU A 21 -0.84 -54.28 8.48
CA LEU A 21 0.16 -54.85 7.59
C LEU A 21 0.54 -56.28 7.98
N ASN A 22 0.74 -57.10 6.95
CA ASN A 22 1.30 -58.45 7.08
C ASN A 22 2.84 -58.41 7.20
N LYS A 23 3.45 -59.54 7.56
CA LYS A 23 4.91 -59.65 7.76
C LYS A 23 5.71 -59.26 6.50
N ALA A 24 5.26 -59.65 5.31
CA ALA A 24 5.94 -59.35 4.05
C ALA A 24 5.92 -57.85 3.72
N ASP A 25 4.81 -57.16 3.97
CA ASP A 25 4.67 -55.73 3.75
C ASP A 25 5.42 -54.90 4.79
N LEU A 26 5.51 -55.38 6.04
CA LEU A 26 6.40 -54.78 7.04
C LEU A 26 7.86 -54.85 6.56
N LEU A 27 8.35 -56.00 6.11
CA LEU A 27 9.72 -56.14 5.61
C LEU A 27 10.02 -55.17 4.45
N LYS A 28 9.06 -54.92 3.55
CA LYS A 28 9.21 -53.88 2.50
C LYS A 28 9.40 -52.48 3.09
N VAL A 29 8.69 -52.14 4.17
CA VAL A 29 8.90 -50.86 4.89
C VAL A 29 10.31 -50.80 5.48
N PHE A 30 10.77 -51.88 6.13
CA PHE A 30 12.12 -51.94 6.71
C PHE A 30 13.20 -51.74 5.65
N THR A 31 13.07 -52.35 4.47
CA THR A 31 13.98 -52.15 3.33
C THR A 31 13.95 -50.71 2.80
N LYS A 32 12.76 -50.12 2.61
CA LYS A 32 12.61 -48.74 2.11
C LYS A 32 13.27 -47.71 3.05
N TYR A 33 13.06 -47.89 4.35
CA TYR A 33 13.56 -46.98 5.38
C TYR A 33 14.95 -47.34 5.91
N LYS A 34 15.60 -48.35 5.31
CA LYS A 34 16.94 -48.86 5.67
C LYS A 34 17.06 -49.18 7.18
N ILE A 35 16.02 -49.78 7.75
CA ILE A 35 15.98 -50.20 9.15
C ILE A 35 16.52 -51.63 9.22
N THR A 36 17.44 -51.91 10.15
CA THR A 36 18.00 -53.26 10.34
C THR A 36 16.94 -54.21 10.91
N CYS A 37 16.69 -55.33 10.23
CA CYS A 37 15.86 -56.43 10.73
C CYS A 37 16.39 -57.79 10.28
N SER A 38 16.20 -58.82 11.11
CA SER A 38 16.44 -60.22 10.75
C SER A 38 15.12 -60.87 10.32
N GLU A 39 15.12 -61.60 9.20
CA GLU A 39 13.91 -62.14 8.54
C GLU A 39 13.13 -63.16 9.41
N GLU A 40 13.79 -63.75 10.40
CA GLU A 40 13.24 -64.73 11.35
C GLU A 40 12.42 -64.10 12.47
N GLU A 41 12.35 -62.77 12.55
CA GLU A 41 11.66 -62.10 13.64
C GLU A 41 10.13 -62.23 13.56
N ASP A 42 9.53 -62.32 14.74
CA ASP A 42 8.09 -62.34 14.95
C ASP A 42 7.45 -60.99 14.55
N ILE A 43 6.22 -61.04 14.03
CA ILE A 43 5.51 -59.89 13.47
C ILE A 43 5.36 -58.75 14.49
N ASP A 44 5.19 -59.08 15.76
CA ASP A 44 5.03 -58.09 16.82
C ASP A 44 6.35 -57.42 17.20
N LYS A 45 7.49 -58.11 17.03
CA LYS A 45 8.82 -57.50 17.19
C LYS A 45 9.10 -56.49 16.08
N LEU A 46 8.71 -56.81 14.85
CA LEU A 46 8.81 -55.90 13.70
C LEU A 46 7.94 -54.65 13.91
N ARG A 47 6.69 -54.81 14.36
CA ARG A 47 5.80 -53.69 14.68
C ARG A 47 6.37 -52.80 15.79
N LYS A 48 6.92 -53.41 16.85
CA LYS A 48 7.53 -52.68 17.97
C LYS A 48 8.71 -51.82 17.50
N ARG A 49 9.64 -52.38 16.73
CA ARG A 49 10.78 -51.63 16.19
C ARG A 49 10.36 -50.49 15.26
N LEU A 50 9.36 -50.71 14.40
CA LEU A 50 8.87 -49.66 13.52
C LEU A 50 8.17 -48.54 14.31
N SER A 51 7.45 -48.88 15.39
CA SER A 51 6.88 -47.91 16.34
C SER A 51 7.96 -47.09 17.07
N GLU A 52 9.06 -47.73 17.49
CA GLU A 52 10.21 -47.05 18.09
C GLU A 52 10.89 -46.12 17.07
N TYR A 53 11.09 -46.59 15.83
CA TYR A 53 11.62 -45.78 14.73
C TYR A 53 10.76 -44.55 14.44
N ILE A 54 9.43 -44.70 14.31
CA ILE A 54 8.49 -43.57 14.12
C ILE A 54 8.63 -42.55 15.26
N THR A 55 8.79 -43.04 16.50
CA THR A 55 8.96 -42.20 17.68
C THR A 55 10.29 -41.42 17.62
N VAL A 56 11.38 -42.04 17.18
CA VAL A 56 12.71 -41.42 17.03
C VAL A 56 12.76 -40.43 15.85
N VAL A 57 12.19 -40.79 14.70
CA VAL A 57 12.09 -39.89 13.53
C VAL A 57 11.35 -38.62 13.91
N SER A 58 10.28 -38.74 14.68
CA SER A 58 9.51 -37.58 15.15
C SER A 58 10.25 -36.65 16.12
N LYS A 59 11.34 -37.12 16.74
CA LYS A 59 12.23 -36.32 17.60
C LYS A 59 13.38 -35.68 16.81
N LYS A 60 13.83 -36.31 15.72
CA LYS A 60 14.89 -35.78 14.84
C LYS A 60 14.36 -34.71 13.87
N SER A 61 13.11 -34.82 13.42
CA SER A 61 12.39 -33.69 12.84
C SER A 61 11.86 -32.82 13.98
N GLY A 62 12.59 -31.78 14.40
CA GLY A 62 12.02 -30.69 15.20
C GLY A 62 10.72 -30.15 14.56
N PRO A 63 9.93 -29.31 15.27
CA PRO A 63 8.57 -28.92 14.85
C PRO A 63 8.54 -28.49 13.39
N PHE A 64 8.19 -29.44 12.52
CA PHE A 64 8.31 -29.27 11.08
C PHE A 64 7.07 -28.55 10.61
N ARG A 65 7.28 -27.27 10.32
CA ARG A 65 6.54 -26.46 9.34
C ARG A 65 5.11 -26.05 9.60
N GLU A 66 4.51 -26.25 10.77
CA GLU A 66 3.20 -25.61 11.00
C GLU A 66 3.34 -24.08 11.00
N ALA A 67 4.39 -23.55 11.64
CA ALA A 67 4.68 -22.11 11.63
C ALA A 67 5.10 -21.59 10.24
N GLU A 68 5.89 -22.35 9.47
CA GLU A 68 6.33 -21.95 8.12
C GLU A 68 5.19 -22.05 7.09
N ILE A 69 4.35 -23.08 7.16
CA ILE A 69 3.14 -23.23 6.33
C ILE A 69 2.15 -22.13 6.71
N ASN A 70 1.93 -21.85 8.00
CA ASN A 70 1.05 -20.76 8.42
C ASN A 70 1.61 -19.38 8.02
N ALA A 71 2.93 -19.19 8.03
CA ALA A 71 3.57 -17.97 7.53
C ALA A 71 3.44 -17.86 6.01
N ALA A 72 3.63 -18.95 5.27
CA ALA A 72 3.46 -18.99 3.82
C ALA A 72 1.98 -18.79 3.40
N ILE A 73 1.03 -19.39 4.13
CA ILE A 73 -0.41 -19.20 3.95
C ILE A 73 -0.79 -17.75 4.26
N LYS A 74 -0.34 -17.17 5.39
CA LYS A 74 -0.54 -15.75 5.69
C LYS A 74 0.06 -14.84 4.61
N GLN A 75 1.25 -15.16 4.12
CA GLN A 75 1.89 -14.41 3.04
C GLN A 75 1.14 -14.56 1.71
N THR A 76 0.54 -15.72 1.44
CA THR A 76 -0.22 -16.01 0.23
C THR A 76 -1.60 -15.35 0.28
N ILE A 77 -2.30 -15.41 1.42
CA ILE A 77 -3.56 -14.70 1.68
C ILE A 77 -3.35 -13.18 1.61
N LYS A 78 -2.26 -12.65 2.21
CA LYS A 78 -1.88 -11.24 2.10
C LYS A 78 -1.59 -10.83 0.65
N LYS A 79 -0.93 -11.68 -0.13
CA LYS A 79 -0.71 -11.46 -1.58
C LYS A 79 -1.99 -11.58 -2.41
N MET A 80 -2.96 -12.40 -2.00
CA MET A 80 -4.23 -12.63 -2.71
C MET A 80 -5.33 -11.62 -2.35
N SER A 81 -5.30 -10.99 -1.18
CA SER A 81 -6.43 -10.18 -0.69
C SER A 81 -6.39 -8.70 -1.08
N LEU A 82 -5.32 -8.18 -1.69
CA LEU A 82 -5.25 -6.78 -2.13
C LEU A 82 -4.92 -6.69 -3.61
N ASN A 83 -5.99 -6.77 -4.39
CA ASN A 83 -5.97 -6.41 -5.80
C ASN A 83 -5.68 -4.91 -5.93
N LEU A 84 -4.40 -4.56 -6.03
CA LEU A 84 -3.97 -3.23 -6.48
C LEU A 84 -4.67 -2.84 -7.79
N THR A 85 -5.16 -3.79 -8.58
CA THR A 85 -5.99 -3.60 -9.78
C THR A 85 -7.38 -3.00 -9.51
N ALA A 86 -7.88 -2.99 -8.27
CA ALA A 86 -9.19 -2.44 -7.93
C ALA A 86 -9.28 -0.91 -8.09
N LEU A 87 -8.15 -0.20 -7.96
CA LEU A 87 -8.10 1.24 -8.23
C LEU A 87 -7.87 1.48 -9.72
N GLU A 88 -8.77 2.24 -10.34
CA GLU A 88 -8.56 2.69 -11.71
C GLU A 88 -7.34 3.61 -11.82
N SER A 89 -6.77 3.69 -13.03
CA SER A 89 -5.71 4.65 -13.30
C SER A 89 -6.26 6.08 -13.20
N PHE A 90 -5.50 6.96 -12.56
CA PHE A 90 -5.85 8.38 -12.44
C PHE A 90 -5.99 9.02 -13.82
N LYS A 91 -7.10 9.71 -14.03
CA LYS A 91 -7.33 10.56 -15.20
C LYS A 91 -7.34 12.02 -14.77
N LYS A 92 -6.78 12.90 -15.60
CA LYS A 92 -6.62 14.34 -15.30
C LYS A 92 -7.91 15.08 -14.94
N ASN A 93 -9.05 14.60 -15.42
CA ASN A 93 -10.37 15.19 -15.12
C ASN A 93 -10.94 14.75 -13.76
N GLN A 94 -10.25 13.90 -13.01
CA GLN A 94 -10.66 13.45 -11.69
C GLN A 94 -10.07 14.34 -10.58
N SER A 95 -10.71 14.33 -9.42
CA SER A 95 -10.19 14.98 -8.21
C SER A 95 -8.92 14.26 -7.73
N TRP A 96 -7.77 14.95 -7.86
CA TRP A 96 -6.48 14.43 -7.38
C TRP A 96 -6.50 14.11 -5.88
N THR A 97 -7.13 14.98 -5.08
CA THR A 97 -7.24 14.81 -3.62
C THR A 97 -7.99 13.54 -3.25
N SER A 98 -9.15 13.30 -3.87
CA SER A 98 -9.95 12.08 -3.63
C SER A 98 -9.19 10.83 -4.05
N TYR A 99 -8.50 10.91 -5.20
CA TYR A 99 -7.71 9.81 -5.73
C TYR A 99 -6.55 9.41 -4.82
N VAL A 100 -5.76 10.39 -4.35
CA VAL A 100 -4.62 10.13 -3.46
C VAL A 100 -5.07 9.52 -2.14
N ILE A 101 -6.22 9.93 -1.60
CA ILE A 101 -6.78 9.31 -0.39
C ILE A 101 -7.07 7.82 -0.62
N GLN A 102 -7.77 7.49 -1.71
CA GLN A 102 -8.06 6.08 -2.05
C GLN A 102 -6.79 5.26 -2.25
N LEU A 103 -5.79 5.84 -2.94
CA LEU A 103 -4.50 5.20 -3.12
C LEU A 103 -3.76 4.97 -1.80
N LYS A 104 -3.73 5.96 -0.89
CA LYS A 104 -3.14 5.82 0.45
C LYS A 104 -3.83 4.69 1.23
N CYS A 105 -5.17 4.66 1.26
CA CYS A 105 -5.91 3.59 1.90
C CYS A 105 -5.55 2.20 1.34
N LEU A 106 -5.39 2.08 0.02
CA LEU A 106 -5.00 0.80 -0.59
C LEU A 106 -3.56 0.39 -0.27
N LEU A 107 -2.62 1.34 -0.23
CA LEU A 107 -1.25 1.09 0.17
C LEU A 107 -1.17 0.62 1.62
N ASP A 108 -1.97 1.25 2.51
CA ASP A 108 -2.01 0.94 3.93
C ASP A 108 -2.67 -0.41 4.19
N LEU A 109 -3.79 -0.72 3.52
CA LEU A 109 -4.41 -2.04 3.57
C LEU A 109 -3.45 -3.13 3.04
N SER A 110 -2.60 -2.78 2.07
CA SER A 110 -1.60 -3.69 1.50
C SER A 110 -0.34 -3.86 2.36
N ASP A 111 -0.25 -3.19 3.51
CA ASP A 111 0.94 -3.09 4.36
C ASP A 111 2.20 -2.70 3.55
N ILE A 112 2.05 -1.81 2.57
CA ILE A 112 3.16 -1.35 1.73
C ILE A 112 3.82 -0.16 2.42
N THR A 113 4.80 -0.48 3.26
CA THR A 113 5.61 0.48 4.02
C THR A 113 6.88 0.92 3.28
N ASP A 114 7.30 0.15 2.27
CA ASP A 114 8.47 0.47 1.46
C ASP A 114 8.17 1.66 0.53
N GLU A 115 8.88 2.75 0.74
CA GLU A 115 8.67 4.00 0.02
C GLU A 115 8.95 3.88 -1.49
N LYS A 116 9.93 3.06 -1.88
CA LYS A 116 10.21 2.79 -3.30
C LYS A 116 9.04 2.08 -3.95
N LYS A 117 8.41 1.13 -3.25
CA LYS A 117 7.20 0.45 -3.74
C LYS A 117 6.02 1.42 -3.85
N ARG A 118 5.82 2.30 -2.87
CA ARG A 118 4.77 3.33 -2.91
C ARG A 118 4.93 4.25 -4.13
N VAL A 119 6.14 4.71 -4.41
CA VAL A 119 6.46 5.50 -5.62
C VAL A 119 6.17 4.72 -6.90
N GLN A 120 6.60 3.45 -6.97
CA GLN A 120 6.34 2.62 -8.15
C GLN A 120 4.85 2.40 -8.39
N ILE A 121 4.08 2.18 -7.33
CA ILE A 121 2.63 1.99 -7.41
C ILE A 121 1.94 3.29 -7.84
N LEU A 122 2.36 4.45 -7.30
CA LEU A 122 1.85 5.73 -7.76
C LEU A 122 2.05 5.89 -9.28
N ILE A 123 3.26 5.61 -9.77
CA ILE A 123 3.60 5.73 -11.20
C ILE A 123 2.75 4.79 -12.07
N THR A 124 2.60 3.52 -11.68
CA THR A 124 1.80 2.54 -12.46
C THR A 124 0.31 2.86 -12.45
N LYS A 125 -0.13 3.68 -11.51
CA LYS A 125 -1.51 4.09 -11.34
C LYS A 125 -1.86 5.42 -12.01
N LEU A 126 -0.90 6.11 -12.61
CA LEU A 126 -1.17 7.25 -13.47
C LEU A 126 -1.60 6.80 -14.87
N SER A 127 -2.47 7.56 -15.53
CA SER A 127 -2.61 7.47 -16.98
C SER A 127 -1.34 7.94 -17.69
N THR A 128 -1.20 7.60 -18.97
CA THR A 128 -0.06 8.04 -19.80
C THR A 128 0.11 9.57 -19.77
N GLU A 129 -0.97 10.33 -19.93
CA GLU A 129 -0.94 11.80 -19.88
C GLU A 129 -0.44 12.32 -18.52
N ALA A 130 -0.96 11.76 -17.42
CA ALA A 130 -0.56 12.19 -16.08
C ALA A 130 0.89 11.81 -15.75
N PHE A 131 1.37 10.69 -16.28
CA PHE A 131 2.75 10.27 -16.14
C PHE A 131 3.73 11.17 -16.91
N GLU A 132 3.39 11.59 -18.13
CA GLU A 132 4.21 12.55 -18.89
C GLU A 132 4.34 13.89 -18.17
N ILE A 133 3.25 14.38 -17.58
CA ILE A 133 3.27 15.58 -16.72
C ILE A 133 4.21 15.37 -15.53
N LEU A 134 4.14 14.21 -14.86
CA LEU A 134 5.04 13.90 -13.75
C LEU A 134 6.51 13.93 -14.17
N CYS A 135 6.85 13.34 -15.32
CA CYS A 135 8.20 13.36 -15.86
C CYS A 135 8.71 14.79 -16.08
N ASN A 136 7.88 15.65 -16.67
CA ASN A 136 8.21 17.07 -16.88
C ASN A 136 8.44 17.81 -15.54
N LEU A 137 7.66 17.49 -14.51
CA LEU A 137 7.81 18.08 -13.17
C LEU A 137 9.03 17.55 -12.39
N CYS A 138 9.57 16.38 -12.76
CA CYS A 138 10.70 15.74 -12.09
C CYS A 138 12.05 16.03 -12.76
N ALA A 139 12.04 16.56 -13.99
CA ALA A 139 13.24 16.91 -14.73
C ALA A 139 14.21 17.77 -13.89
N PRO A 140 15.54 17.51 -13.95
CA PRO A 140 16.24 16.59 -14.85
C PRO A 140 16.30 15.13 -14.37
N TYR A 141 15.67 14.79 -13.24
CA TYR A 141 15.77 13.47 -12.63
C TYR A 141 14.57 12.58 -12.98
N SER A 142 14.78 11.27 -13.03
CA SER A 142 13.69 10.30 -13.19
C SER A 142 12.74 10.36 -11.98
N PRO A 143 11.40 10.29 -12.18
CA PRO A 143 10.43 10.13 -11.09
C PRO A 143 10.68 8.91 -10.20
N THR A 144 11.40 7.89 -10.71
CA THR A 144 11.78 6.68 -9.96
C THR A 144 13.04 6.85 -9.10
N ASN A 145 13.68 8.03 -9.11
CA ASN A 145 14.88 8.30 -8.32
C ASN A 145 14.53 8.46 -6.83
N SER A 146 14.73 7.41 -6.05
CA SER A 146 14.41 7.36 -4.62
C SER A 146 15.23 8.32 -3.76
N THR A 147 16.37 8.82 -4.25
CA THR A 147 17.20 9.79 -3.53
C THR A 147 16.63 11.21 -3.65
N LYS A 148 15.89 11.49 -4.72
CA LYS A 148 15.30 12.82 -4.99
C LYS A 148 13.81 12.88 -4.65
N PHE A 149 13.10 11.77 -4.83
CA PHE A 149 11.66 11.75 -4.75
C PHE A 149 11.14 10.61 -3.87
N ASN A 150 10.13 10.95 -3.09
CA ASN A 150 9.31 10.03 -2.31
C ASN A 150 7.83 10.22 -2.71
N PHE A 151 6.95 9.36 -2.21
CA PHE A 151 5.53 9.36 -2.54
C PHE A 151 4.87 10.71 -2.29
N GLU A 152 5.13 11.31 -1.13
CA GLU A 152 4.51 12.58 -0.73
C GLU A 152 4.99 13.75 -1.60
N THR A 153 6.28 13.77 -1.95
CA THR A 153 6.87 14.81 -2.82
C THR A 153 6.29 14.76 -4.22
N LEU A 154 6.15 13.55 -4.80
CA LEU A 154 5.53 13.38 -6.11
C LEU A 154 4.05 13.74 -6.06
N SER A 155 3.36 13.33 -4.99
CA SER A 155 1.93 13.63 -4.81
C SER A 155 1.67 15.13 -4.72
N THR A 156 2.52 15.85 -4.00
CA THR A 156 2.46 17.31 -3.87
C THR A 156 2.76 18.02 -5.20
N LYS A 157 3.74 17.53 -5.97
CA LYS A 157 4.05 18.08 -7.30
C LYS A 157 2.84 17.96 -8.25
N LEU A 158 2.19 16.80 -8.26
CA LEU A 158 1.00 16.55 -9.06
C LEU A 158 -0.19 17.38 -8.59
N GLU A 159 -0.41 17.48 -7.27
CA GLU A 159 -1.47 18.33 -6.71
C GLU A 159 -1.33 19.79 -7.15
N ASN A 160 -0.12 20.35 -7.03
CA ASN A 160 0.15 21.74 -7.43
C ASN A 160 -0.01 21.97 -8.93
N ASN A 161 0.14 20.93 -9.76
CA ASN A 161 -0.02 21.04 -11.20
C ASN A 161 -1.49 20.88 -11.64
N PHE A 162 -2.20 19.89 -11.11
CA PHE A 162 -3.62 19.63 -11.44
C PHE A 162 -4.54 20.66 -10.80
N HIS A 163 -4.18 21.17 -9.62
CA HIS A 163 -4.89 22.21 -8.90
C HIS A 163 -3.92 23.39 -8.69
N PRO A 164 -3.58 24.14 -9.75
CA PRO A 164 -2.72 25.30 -9.59
C PRO A 164 -3.46 26.29 -8.68
N LYS A 165 -2.95 26.46 -7.45
CA LYS A 165 -3.35 27.57 -6.58
C LYS A 165 -2.91 28.84 -7.29
N SER A 166 -3.77 29.35 -8.15
CA SER A 166 -3.47 30.46 -9.04
C SER A 166 -3.32 31.73 -8.21
N LYS A 167 -2.08 32.00 -7.76
CA LYS A 167 -1.70 33.27 -7.13
C LYS A 167 -2.10 34.45 -8.01
N HIS A 168 -2.07 34.27 -9.33
CA HIS A 168 -2.48 35.29 -10.30
C HIS A 168 -3.99 35.51 -10.36
N ALA A 169 -4.81 34.46 -10.35
CA ALA A 169 -6.27 34.58 -10.33
C ALA A 169 -6.73 35.21 -9.01
N THR A 170 -6.21 34.74 -7.87
CA THR A 170 -6.51 35.33 -6.56
C THR A 170 -6.05 36.79 -6.46
N ARG A 171 -4.91 37.15 -7.07
CA ARG A 171 -4.46 38.55 -7.15
C ARG A 171 -5.33 39.39 -8.09
N LEU A 172 -5.81 38.82 -9.19
CA LEU A 172 -6.72 39.49 -10.11
C LEU A 172 -8.08 39.75 -9.45
N GLU A 173 -8.65 38.74 -8.79
CA GLU A 173 -9.88 38.86 -7.99
C GLU A 173 -9.72 39.91 -6.89
N PHE A 174 -8.58 39.88 -6.18
CA PHE A 174 -8.26 40.89 -5.17
C PHE A 174 -8.21 42.32 -5.77
N LYS A 175 -7.61 42.48 -6.95
CA LYS A 175 -7.56 43.77 -7.66
C LYS A 175 -8.91 44.23 -8.21
N GLN A 176 -9.79 43.29 -8.54
CA GLN A 176 -11.11 43.59 -9.08
C GLN A 176 -12.18 43.76 -8.00
N ARG A 177 -11.92 43.32 -6.76
CA ARG A 177 -12.88 43.38 -5.66
C ARG A 177 -13.13 44.81 -5.19
N LYS A 178 -14.33 45.30 -5.49
CA LYS A 178 -14.88 46.59 -5.02
C LYS A 178 -15.90 46.35 -3.92
N GLN A 179 -16.01 47.26 -2.96
CA GLN A 179 -17.05 47.21 -1.92
C GLN A 179 -18.43 47.27 -2.57
N LEU A 180 -19.33 46.39 -2.15
CA LEU A 180 -20.71 46.40 -2.64
C LEU A 180 -21.51 47.55 -2.00
N PRO A 181 -22.54 48.09 -2.67
CA PRO A 181 -23.34 49.20 -2.11
C PRO A 181 -24.01 48.87 -0.76
N THR A 182 -24.32 47.60 -0.52
CA THR A 182 -24.98 47.10 0.69
C THR A 182 -24.00 46.50 1.70
N GLU A 183 -22.69 46.50 1.40
CA GLU A 183 -21.66 45.87 2.22
C GLU A 183 -21.01 46.90 3.14
N SER A 184 -20.88 46.57 4.42
CA SER A 184 -20.17 47.41 5.38
C SER A 184 -18.65 47.36 5.15
N ILE A 185 -17.94 48.39 5.60
CA ILE A 185 -16.47 48.45 5.49
C ILE A 185 -15.81 47.25 6.16
N HIS A 186 -16.35 46.78 7.30
CA HIS A 186 -15.84 45.62 8.01
C HIS A 186 -15.98 44.32 7.21
N GLU A 187 -17.11 44.12 6.55
CA GLU A 187 -17.35 42.96 5.67
C GLU A 187 -16.44 43.00 4.45
N TYR A 188 -16.28 44.18 3.83
CA TYR A 188 -15.36 44.36 2.72
C TYR A 188 -13.91 44.02 3.08
N VAL A 189 -13.43 44.52 4.23
CA VAL A 189 -12.09 44.22 4.75
C VAL A 189 -11.94 42.73 5.08
N ALA A 190 -12.97 42.08 5.63
CA ALA A 190 -12.97 40.64 5.90
C ALA A 190 -12.92 39.81 4.60
N ALA A 191 -13.66 40.21 3.56
CA ALA A 191 -13.63 39.59 2.24
C ALA A 191 -12.25 39.74 1.58
N LEU A 192 -11.66 40.94 1.62
CA LEU A 192 -10.29 41.19 1.14
C LEU A 192 -9.26 40.33 1.89
N LYS A 193 -9.36 40.23 3.22
CA LYS A 193 -8.49 39.37 4.03
C LYS A 193 -8.59 37.90 3.63
N THR A 194 -9.81 37.44 3.34
CA THR A 194 -10.07 36.06 2.91
C THR A 194 -9.42 35.74 1.57
N LEU A 195 -9.48 36.68 0.61
CA LEU A 195 -8.79 36.55 -0.69
C LEU A 195 -7.26 36.51 -0.52
N THR A 196 -6.71 37.23 0.46
CA THR A 196 -5.25 37.22 0.71
C THR A 196 -4.74 36.07 1.59
N LYS A 197 -5.62 35.25 2.17
CA LYS A 197 -5.27 34.27 3.22
C LYS A 197 -4.24 33.21 2.78
N ASN A 198 -4.17 32.91 1.47
CA ASN A 198 -3.27 31.92 0.89
C ASN A 198 -2.10 32.52 0.09
N VAL A 199 -1.99 33.85 0.04
CA VAL A 199 -0.92 34.58 -0.66
C VAL A 199 0.00 35.18 0.39
N ALA A 200 1.32 35.11 0.21
CA ALA A 200 2.27 35.70 1.13
C ALA A 200 1.94 37.19 1.35
N PHE A 201 1.43 37.53 2.54
CA PHE A 201 0.87 38.84 2.87
C PHE A 201 1.88 39.98 2.64
N GLN A 202 3.17 39.69 2.81
CA GLN A 202 4.28 40.62 2.55
C GLN A 202 4.27 41.21 1.13
N THR A 203 3.85 40.44 0.11
CA THR A 203 3.87 40.91 -1.29
C THR A 203 2.65 41.75 -1.63
N MET A 204 1.58 41.71 -0.82
CA MET A 204 0.28 42.31 -1.12
C MET A 204 0.02 43.61 -0.34
N ARG A 205 0.88 43.99 0.62
CA ARG A 205 0.64 45.13 1.53
C ARG A 205 0.41 46.46 0.80
N ILE A 206 1.22 46.76 -0.22
CA ILE A 206 1.11 47.98 -1.03
C ILE A 206 -0.18 47.97 -1.88
N GLU A 207 -0.57 46.80 -2.39
CA GLU A 207 -1.81 46.63 -3.16
C GLU A 207 -3.06 46.73 -2.26
N TYR A 208 -2.93 46.35 -0.99
CA TYR A 208 -4.00 46.42 0.00
C TYR A 208 -4.39 47.87 0.32
N GLU A 209 -3.40 48.73 0.59
CA GLU A 209 -3.64 50.17 0.81
C GLU A 209 -4.21 50.83 -0.45
N SER A 210 -3.68 50.47 -1.63
CA SER A 210 -4.15 51.00 -2.92
C SER A 210 -5.58 50.59 -3.28
N ASN A 211 -6.01 49.37 -2.95
CA ASN A 211 -7.35 48.88 -3.22
C ASN A 211 -8.36 49.35 -2.17
N TYR A 212 -7.93 49.47 -0.91
CA TYR A 212 -8.76 50.03 0.15
C TYR A 212 -9.21 51.45 -0.22
N VAL A 213 -8.27 52.33 -0.57
CA VAL A 213 -8.57 53.71 -1.00
C VAL A 213 -9.46 53.76 -2.25
N ARG A 214 -9.16 52.94 -3.27
CA ARG A 214 -9.97 52.88 -4.52
C ARG A 214 -11.38 52.33 -4.32
N GLY A 215 -11.57 51.47 -3.33
CA GLY A 215 -12.86 50.87 -2.97
C GLY A 215 -13.74 51.83 -2.19
N SER A 216 -13.15 52.59 -1.25
CA SER A 216 -13.85 53.57 -0.42
C SER A 216 -14.23 54.85 -1.16
N ASP A 217 -13.36 55.39 -2.03
CA ASP A 217 -13.60 56.68 -2.71
C ASP A 217 -14.81 56.64 -3.68
N ARG A 218 -15.16 55.46 -4.20
CA ARG A 218 -16.29 55.33 -5.15
C ARG A 218 -17.66 55.32 -4.49
N GLN A 219 -17.78 55.04 -3.19
CA GLN A 219 -19.08 55.13 -2.51
C GLN A 219 -19.43 56.57 -2.14
N GLN A 220 -18.43 57.42 -1.91
CA GLN A 220 -18.65 58.85 -1.64
C GLN A 220 -19.11 59.63 -2.88
N CYS A 221 -18.71 59.22 -4.09
CA CYS A 221 -19.17 59.87 -5.32
C CYS A 221 -20.62 59.54 -5.73
N VAL A 222 -21.29 58.56 -5.10
CA VAL A 222 -22.68 58.18 -5.45
C VAL A 222 -23.70 58.73 -4.44
N SER A 223 -23.22 59.47 -3.43
CA SER A 223 -24.06 60.01 -2.34
C SER A 223 -24.17 61.55 -2.34
N ASN A 224 -23.83 62.23 -3.43
CA ASN A 224 -24.04 63.66 -3.62
C ASN A 224 -24.84 63.94 -4.90
#